data_AF-A0A518DIW1-F1
#
_entry.id   AF-A0A518DIW1-F1
#
_cell.length_a   1.000
_cell.length_b   1.000
_cell.length_c   1.000
_cell.angle_alpha   90.00
_cell.angle_beta   90.00
_cell.angle_gamma   90.00
#
_symmetry.space_group_name_H-M   'P 1'
#
loop_
_entity.id
_entity.type
_entity.pdbx_description
1 polymer ?
#
loop_
_entity_poly.entity_id
_entity_poly.type
_entity_poly.pdbx_seq_one_letter_code
_entity_poly.pdbx_strand_id
1 'polypeptide(L)'
;MNELGVNQLFESEVTTIRDLALIELVRELQVKPYLVERDWDYGAPGQRYSCWTVLEHRSSNTGVAYCGQGFGPTFPWGLVFLSGPPMGMGMDCNWYSNLGDAVRESVAWQGDNPPGYEVN
;
A
#
# COMPACT_ATOMS: atom_id res chain seq x y z
N MET A 1 -12.24 -6.86 8.10
CA MET A 1 -12.32 -5.38 8.08
C MET A 1 -13.25 -4.98 6.94
N ASN A 2 -14.08 -3.94 7.10
CA ASN A 2 -14.98 -3.42 6.07
C ASN A 2 -14.46 -2.07 5.50
N GLU A 3 -15.14 -1.51 4.50
CA GLU A 3 -14.77 -0.25 3.83
C GLU A 3 -14.57 0.91 4.83
N LEU A 4 -15.51 1.08 5.77
CA LEU A 4 -15.41 2.13 6.79
C LEU A 4 -14.18 1.93 7.69
N GLY A 5 -13.92 0.70 8.10
CA GLY A 5 -12.80 0.36 8.98
C GLY A 5 -11.44 0.60 8.31
N VAL A 6 -11.29 0.25 7.02
CA VAL A 6 -10.03 0.54 6.31
C VAL A 6 -9.87 2.04 6.04
N ASN A 7 -10.97 2.76 5.79
CA ASN A 7 -10.90 4.20 5.63
C ASN A 7 -10.49 4.89 6.94
N GLN A 8 -11.03 4.46 8.08
CA GLN A 8 -10.62 4.97 9.40
C GLN A 8 -9.15 4.69 9.69
N LEU A 9 -8.67 3.49 9.35
CA LEU A 9 -7.26 3.12 9.47
C LEU A 9 -6.38 4.03 8.59
N PHE A 10 -6.75 4.19 7.32
CA PHE A 10 -6.07 5.08 6.39
C PHE A 10 -5.95 6.51 6.95
N GLU A 11 -7.07 7.09 7.42
CA GLU A 11 -7.05 8.43 8.01
C GLU A 11 -6.13 8.51 9.23
N SER A 12 -6.16 7.50 10.11
CA SER A 12 -5.26 7.44 11.27
C SER A 12 -3.80 7.41 10.85
N GLU A 13 -3.44 6.62 9.84
CA GLU A 13 -2.07 6.55 9.32
C GLU A 13 -1.62 7.89 8.73
N VAL A 14 -2.49 8.56 7.97
CA VAL A 14 -2.17 9.88 7.39
C VAL A 14 -1.85 10.90 8.48
N THR A 15 -2.52 10.86 9.63
CA THR A 15 -2.20 11.77 10.76
C THR A 15 -0.83 11.53 11.40
N THR A 16 -0.21 10.38 11.17
CA THR A 16 1.15 10.09 11.67
C THR A 16 2.24 10.65 10.76
N ILE A 17 1.91 10.94 9.50
CA ILE A 17 2.82 11.53 8.52
C ILE A 17 3.10 12.98 8.91
N ARG A 18 4.37 13.37 8.90
CA ARG A 18 4.82 14.74 9.25
C ARG A 18 5.17 15.60 8.04
N ASP A 19 5.45 14.95 6.91
CA ASP A 19 5.85 15.61 5.67
C ASP A 19 4.61 16.07 4.91
N LEU A 20 4.45 17.38 4.78
CA LEU A 20 3.29 18.00 4.13
C LEU A 20 3.18 17.61 2.66
N ALA A 21 4.30 17.53 1.93
CA ALA A 21 4.29 17.17 0.53
C ALA A 21 3.87 15.69 0.34
N LEU A 22 4.29 14.82 1.27
CA LEU A 22 3.85 13.43 1.27
C LEU A 22 2.35 13.31 1.58
N ILE A 23 1.83 14.10 2.54
CA ILE A 23 0.39 14.16 2.84
C ILE A 23 -0.39 14.61 1.61
N GLU A 24 0.04 15.67 0.94
CA GLU A 24 -0.60 16.17 -0.29
C GLU A 24 -0.66 15.09 -1.37
N LEU A 25 0.45 14.39 -1.61
CA LEU A 25 0.48 13.27 -2.57
C LEU A 25 -0.47 12.14 -2.16
N VAL A 26 -0.48 11.75 -0.89
CA VAL A 26 -1.39 10.70 -0.40
C VAL A 26 -2.85 11.07 -0.62
N ARG A 27 -3.22 12.34 -0.44
CA ARG A 27 -4.59 12.83 -0.69
C ARG A 27 -4.93 12.89 -2.17
N GLU A 28 -3.97 13.23 -3.03
CA GLU A 28 -4.16 13.22 -4.48
C GLU A 28 -4.41 11.81 -5.01
N LEU A 29 -3.67 10.82 -4.50
CA LEU A 29 -3.76 9.43 -4.96
C LEU A 29 -4.91 8.65 -4.31
N GLN A 30 -5.57 9.22 -3.28
CA GLN A 30 -6.60 8.54 -2.51
C GLN A 30 -7.79 8.15 -3.39
N VAL A 31 -8.14 6.87 -3.35
CA VAL A 31 -9.36 6.35 -3.95
C VAL A 31 -10.34 5.91 -2.87
N LYS A 32 -11.61 5.77 -3.24
CA LYS A 32 -12.57 5.08 -2.39
C LYS A 32 -12.09 3.63 -2.20
N PRO A 33 -11.86 3.14 -0.96
CA PRO A 33 -11.30 1.81 -0.77
C PRO A 33 -12.15 0.71 -1.41
N TYR A 34 -11.51 -0.22 -2.12
CA TYR A 34 -12.17 -1.36 -2.75
C TYR A 34 -11.34 -2.63 -2.65
N LEU A 35 -12.01 -3.78 -2.67
CA LEU A 35 -11.37 -5.09 -2.56
C LEU A 35 -10.80 -5.55 -3.89
N VAL A 36 -9.59 -6.09 -3.83
CA VAL A 36 -8.92 -6.79 -4.93
C VAL A 36 -8.38 -8.12 -4.39
N GLU A 37 -8.76 -9.21 -5.05
CA GLU A 37 -8.15 -10.52 -4.81
C GLU A 37 -6.75 -10.55 -5.40
N ARG A 38 -5.75 -10.90 -4.59
CA ARG A 38 -4.35 -10.97 -5.01
C ARG A 38 -3.77 -12.35 -4.71
N ASP A 39 -2.94 -12.85 -5.62
CA ASP A 39 -2.31 -14.16 -5.48
C ASP A 39 -1.26 -14.16 -4.35
N TRP A 40 -1.22 -15.24 -3.56
CA TRP A 40 -0.23 -15.45 -2.51
C TRP A 40 0.81 -16.48 -2.93
N ASP A 41 1.99 -15.97 -3.32
CA ASP A 41 3.03 -16.80 -3.94
C ASP A 41 3.67 -17.83 -3.00
N TYR A 42 3.57 -17.61 -1.69
CA TYR A 42 4.11 -18.51 -0.66
C TYR A 42 3.09 -19.50 -0.10
N GLY A 43 1.87 -19.49 -0.65
CA GLY A 43 0.75 -20.32 -0.23
C GLY A 43 0.59 -21.62 -1.00
N ALA A 44 -0.58 -22.24 -0.83
CA ALA A 44 -1.04 -23.29 -1.73
C ALA A 44 -1.27 -22.71 -3.14
N PRO A 45 -1.11 -23.52 -4.22
CA PRO A 45 -1.38 -23.05 -5.57
C PRO A 45 -2.79 -22.45 -5.71
N GLY A 46 -2.87 -21.23 -6.23
CA GLY A 46 -4.13 -20.50 -6.41
C GLY A 46 -4.70 -19.87 -5.12
N GLN A 47 -3.95 -19.91 -4.01
CA GLN A 47 -4.32 -19.20 -2.80
C GLN A 47 -4.31 -17.68 -3.04
N ARG A 48 -5.37 -17.02 -2.57
CA ARG A 48 -5.57 -15.58 -2.72
C ARG A 48 -5.99 -14.96 -1.40
N TYR A 49 -5.66 -13.68 -1.24
CA TYR A 49 -6.22 -12.86 -0.17
C TYR A 49 -6.87 -11.60 -0.75
N SER A 50 -7.96 -11.18 -0.11
CA SER A 50 -8.62 -9.93 -0.39
C SER A 50 -7.86 -8.79 0.28
N CYS A 51 -7.31 -7.88 -0.52
CA CYS A 51 -6.65 -6.68 -0.03
C CYS A 51 -7.45 -5.44 -0.43
N TRP A 52 -7.39 -4.41 0.40
CA TRP A 52 -8.05 -3.12 0.16
C TRP A 52 -7.11 -2.19 -0.58
N THR A 53 -7.41 -1.86 -1.84
CA THR A 53 -6.68 -0.80 -2.55
C THR A 53 -7.18 0.54 -2.03
N VAL A 54 -6.25 1.41 -1.60
CA VAL A 54 -6.57 2.72 -1.01
C VAL A 54 -5.93 3.88 -1.76
N LEU A 55 -4.81 3.65 -2.45
CA LEU A 55 -4.13 4.63 -3.29
C LEU A 55 -3.91 4.06 -4.69
N GLU A 56 -4.09 4.88 -5.72
CA GLU A 56 -3.78 4.52 -7.10
C GLU A 56 -2.91 5.60 -7.77
N HIS A 57 -1.74 5.19 -8.29
CA HIS A 57 -0.93 5.98 -9.21
C HIS A 57 -1.02 5.37 -10.61
N ARG A 58 -2.04 5.80 -11.36
CA ARG A 58 -2.42 5.20 -12.65
C ARG A 58 -1.32 5.30 -13.71
N SER A 59 -0.53 6.38 -13.71
CA SER A 59 0.53 6.62 -14.70
C SER A 59 1.67 5.59 -14.63
N SER A 60 1.97 5.04 -13.43
CA SER A 60 2.93 3.95 -13.25
C SER A 60 2.30 2.58 -13.10
N ASN A 61 0.96 2.46 -13.18
CA ASN A 61 0.22 1.22 -12.93
C ASN A 61 0.49 0.62 -11.53
N THR A 62 0.80 1.45 -10.54
CA THR A 62 1.03 1.00 -9.15
C THR A 62 0.07 1.65 -8.18
N GLY A 63 -0.07 1.07 -7.00
CA GLY A 63 -0.87 1.61 -5.91
C GLY A 63 -0.39 1.10 -4.55
N VAL A 64 -1.11 1.52 -3.51
CA VAL A 64 -0.91 1.01 -2.15
C VAL A 64 -2.17 0.28 -1.71
N ALA A 65 -1.99 -0.92 -1.17
CA ALA A 65 -3.07 -1.73 -0.63
C ALA A 65 -2.82 -2.08 0.84
N TYR A 66 -3.89 -2.13 1.63
CA TYR A 66 -3.89 -2.71 2.96
C TYR A 66 -4.31 -4.18 2.89
N CYS A 67 -3.53 -5.07 3.49
CA CYS A 67 -3.89 -6.49 3.59
C CYS A 67 -3.54 -7.04 4.97
N GLY A 68 -4.56 -7.51 5.70
CA GLY A 68 -4.35 -8.10 7.03
C GLY A 68 -3.57 -9.42 7.00
N GLN A 69 -3.52 -10.06 5.83
CA GLN A 69 -2.77 -11.27 5.53
C GLN A 69 -1.58 -10.99 4.60
N GLY A 70 -1.06 -9.74 4.59
CA GLY A 70 0.14 -9.37 3.84
C GLY A 70 1.38 -10.10 4.35
N PHE A 71 2.51 -9.41 4.50
CA PHE A 71 3.72 -10.03 5.08
C PHE A 71 3.66 -10.10 6.63
N GLY A 72 2.55 -10.63 7.14
CA GLY A 72 2.20 -10.65 8.56
C GLY A 72 1.50 -9.37 9.04
N PRO A 73 0.96 -9.37 10.28
CA PRO A 73 0.23 -8.23 10.83
C PRO A 73 1.10 -6.98 11.04
N THR A 74 2.43 -7.14 11.03
CA THR A 74 3.41 -6.08 11.24
C THR A 74 3.67 -5.25 9.99
N PHE A 75 3.42 -5.81 8.79
CA PHE A 75 3.67 -5.15 7.50
C PHE A 75 2.43 -5.22 6.60
N PRO A 76 1.35 -4.50 6.94
CA PRO A 76 0.07 -4.66 6.24
C PRO A 76 -0.07 -3.76 5.00
N TRP A 77 0.86 -2.84 4.74
CA TRP A 77 0.78 -1.90 3.62
C TRP A 77 1.67 -2.35 2.46
N GLY A 78 1.09 -2.77 1.34
CA GLY A 78 1.81 -3.31 0.20
C GLY A 78 1.83 -2.39 -1.01
N LEU A 79 2.99 -2.29 -1.67
CA LEU A 79 3.10 -1.75 -3.03
C LEU A 79 2.65 -2.79 -4.03
N VAL A 80 1.69 -2.43 -4.87
CA VAL A 80 0.99 -3.38 -5.74
C VAL A 80 0.78 -2.83 -7.14
N PHE A 81 0.71 -3.72 -8.13
CA PHE A 81 0.23 -3.36 -9.46
C PHE A 81 -1.31 -3.22 -9.46
N LEU A 82 -1.80 -2.27 -10.28
CA LEU A 82 -3.23 -2.03 -10.45
C LEU A 82 -3.86 -2.99 -11.47
N SER A 83 -3.08 -3.40 -12.46
CA SER A 83 -3.52 -4.29 -13.53
C SER A 83 -2.36 -5.04 -14.18
N GLY A 84 -2.67 -6.18 -14.82
CA GLY A 84 -1.68 -7.01 -15.52
C GLY A 84 -0.80 -7.84 -14.57
N PRO A 85 -0.27 -8.98 -15.03
CA PRO A 85 0.64 -9.78 -14.20
C PRO A 85 2.00 -9.06 -14.00
N PRO A 86 2.60 -9.16 -12.80
CA PRO A 86 2.11 -9.88 -11.63
C PRO A 86 1.07 -9.08 -10.82
N MET A 87 -0.04 -9.73 -10.45
CA MET A 87 -1.05 -9.20 -9.51
C MET A 87 -0.91 -9.79 -8.09
N GLY A 88 0.25 -10.38 -7.81
CA GLY A 88 0.55 -11.08 -6.56
C GLY A 88 0.84 -10.16 -5.38
N MET A 89 1.19 -10.77 -4.27
CA MET A 89 1.61 -10.13 -3.02
C MET A 89 2.99 -10.60 -2.56
N GLY A 90 3.65 -11.49 -3.32
CA GLY A 90 4.89 -12.12 -2.91
C GLY A 90 6.13 -11.39 -3.39
N MET A 91 6.99 -12.09 -4.14
CA MET A 91 8.39 -11.72 -4.37
C MET A 91 8.60 -10.32 -4.99
N ASP A 92 7.63 -9.85 -5.77
CA ASP A 92 7.71 -8.57 -6.49
C ASP A 92 7.00 -7.42 -5.76
N CYS A 93 6.49 -7.66 -4.54
CA CYS A 93 5.79 -6.67 -3.73
C CYS A 93 6.55 -6.37 -2.44
N ASN A 94 6.79 -5.09 -2.18
CA ASN A 94 7.30 -4.63 -0.89
C ASN A 94 6.15 -4.31 0.05
N TRP A 95 6.29 -4.70 1.31
CA TRP A 95 5.31 -4.50 2.37
C TRP A 95 5.93 -3.73 3.53
N TYR A 96 5.16 -2.80 4.09
CA TYR A 96 5.61 -1.80 5.03
C TYR A 96 4.71 -1.76 6.26
N SER A 97 5.31 -1.32 7.37
CA SER A 97 4.62 -1.23 8.66
C SER A 97 3.61 -0.09 8.73
N ASN A 98 3.78 0.96 7.93
CA ASN A 98 2.92 2.13 7.89
C ASN A 98 2.72 2.64 6.46
N LEU A 99 1.66 3.42 6.26
CA LEU A 99 1.29 3.97 4.95
C LEU A 99 2.35 4.93 4.41
N GLY A 100 2.97 5.73 5.28
CA GLY A 100 3.94 6.75 4.89
C GLY A 100 5.15 6.14 4.19
N ASP A 101 5.71 5.07 4.75
CA ASP A 101 6.85 4.36 4.17
C ASP A 101 6.49 3.70 2.84
N ALA A 102 5.30 3.10 2.74
CA ALA A 102 4.83 2.54 1.48
C ALA A 102 4.76 3.60 0.36
N VAL A 103 4.32 4.82 0.67
CA VAL A 103 4.23 5.90 -0.31
C VAL A 103 5.61 6.46 -0.66
N ARG A 104 6.52 6.59 0.31
CA ARG A 104 7.90 7.05 0.08
C ARG A 104 8.68 6.14 -0.85
N GLU A 105 8.48 4.84 -0.70
CA GLU A 105 9.11 3.83 -1.56
C GLU A 105 8.32 3.57 -2.86
N SER A 106 7.22 4.29 -3.07
CA SER A 106 6.44 4.20 -4.31
C SER A 106 7.08 5.04 -5.42
N VAL A 107 6.84 4.61 -6.67
CA VAL A 107 7.21 5.39 -7.86
C VAL A 107 6.51 6.77 -7.92
N ALA A 108 5.41 6.94 -7.17
CA ALA A 108 4.67 8.20 -7.15
C ALA A 108 5.40 9.31 -6.37
N TRP A 109 6.24 8.94 -5.39
CA TRP A 109 6.98 9.92 -4.60
C TRP A 109 8.23 10.39 -5.36
N GLN A 110 8.34 11.70 -5.57
CA GLN A 110 9.47 12.34 -6.25
C GLN A 110 10.20 13.36 -5.35
N GLY A 111 9.82 13.44 -4.07
CA GLY A 111 10.47 14.32 -3.11
C GLY A 111 11.63 13.62 -2.39
N ASP A 112 12.34 14.39 -1.56
CA ASP A 112 13.44 13.85 -0.77
C ASP A 112 12.94 13.05 0.43
N ASN A 113 13.66 11.97 0.77
CA ASN A 113 13.48 11.31 2.04
C ASN A 113 14.22 12.09 3.14
N PRO A 114 13.69 12.10 4.39
CA PRO A 114 14.34 12.80 5.48
C PRO A 114 15.75 12.24 5.76
N PRO A 115 16.68 13.05 6.29
CA PRO A 115 18.03 12.57 6.62
C PRO A 115 17.98 11.38 7.58
N GLY A 116 18.71 10.31 7.27
CA GLY A 116 18.75 9.10 8.10
C GLY A 116 17.51 8.20 7.98
N TYR A 117 16.69 8.37 6.94
CA TYR A 117 15.59 7.48 6.64
C TYR A 117 16.10 6.07 6.31
N GLU A 118 15.68 5.10 7.11
CA GLU A 118 15.88 3.66 6.87
C GLU A 118 14.50 3.00 6.85
N VAL A 119 14.25 2.22 5.80
CA VAL A 119 13.04 1.40 5.68
C VAL A 119 13.21 0.17 6.58
N ASN A 120 12.28 -0.04 7.51
CA ASN A 120 12.19 -1.28 8.30
C ASN A 120 11.11 -2.19 7.74
#